data_AF-A0A8D2ZJ82-F1
#
_entry.id   AF-A0A8D2ZJ82-F1
#
_cell.length_a   1.000
_cell.length_b   1.000
_cell.length_c   1.000
_cell.angle_alpha   90.00
_cell.angle_beta   90.00
_cell.angle_gamma   90.00
#
_symmetry.space_group_name_H-M   'P 1'
#
loop_
_entity.id
_entity.type
_entity.pdbx_description
1 polymer ?
#
loop_
_entity_poly.entity_id
_entity_poly.type
_entity_poly.pdbx_seq_one_letter_code
_entity_poly.pdbx_strand_id
1 'polypeptide(L)'
;CINTFTAILVFSLLDFNHSQSEECSPTVDIMFMKTHKTASSTVLNILFRFGEKHKLKFAFPDGRNDFFYPSPFRCSQVKDYRPGGCFNIVCNHMRFDPQEVTKLLPPGAVYITILRDPVDLFESSFHYYHRAVPLTWRISGENKLVEFLNNPQAFYSPEAYNSYYLKNLLFFDFGLDNNVEADDPRVTRGIQSVSKHFDLVLIAEYFEESLILLKDKLCWTTEDILYFKLNARKSSSLSQLTPELRAKVLEWNGADWRLYQHFNATLWARVNELRRRNAEMEALCIEGGNAVEAQKIQDRRFLPWQPVGESSILGYNMKRDVDPKFRTICEKMLTPELQYLSDLGVSLWLTRLWGWVKDIVFTS
;
A
#
# COMPACT_ATOMS: atom_id res chain seq x y z
N CYS A 1 -13.39 -30.76 -6.24
CA CYS A 1 -12.05 -31.21 -6.66
C CYS A 1 -11.09 -31.01 -5.51
N ILE A 2 -10.31 -32.05 -5.25
CA ILE A 2 -9.28 -32.19 -4.22
C ILE A 2 -8.01 -31.40 -4.61
N ASN A 3 -7.32 -30.88 -3.58
CA ASN A 3 -5.92 -30.41 -3.50
C ASN A 3 -5.52 -29.22 -4.42
N THR A 4 -4.72 -28.24 -3.98
CA THR A 4 -3.42 -28.35 -3.25
C THR A 4 -3.04 -27.04 -2.52
N PHE A 5 -2.57 -27.20 -1.27
CA PHE A 5 -1.41 -26.62 -0.56
C PHE A 5 -0.83 -25.19 -0.80
N THR A 6 -0.69 -24.49 0.35
CA THR A 6 0.34 -23.55 0.85
C THR A 6 0.62 -22.20 0.17
N ALA A 7 0.22 -21.11 0.84
CA ALA A 7 1.09 -20.19 1.60
C ALA A 7 0.25 -19.01 2.16
N ILE A 8 0.73 -18.34 3.22
CA ILE A 8 0.20 -17.13 3.92
C ILE A 8 -0.58 -17.45 5.21
N LEU A 9 0.15 -17.46 6.33
CA LEU A 9 -0.41 -17.45 7.68
C LEU A 9 0.36 -16.43 8.53
N VAL A 10 0.19 -15.13 8.21
CA VAL A 10 0.59 -14.03 9.11
C VAL A 10 -0.47 -12.90 9.18
N PHE A 11 -1.57 -12.96 8.43
CA PHE A 11 -2.53 -11.83 8.35
C PHE A 11 -3.92 -12.04 8.97
N SER A 12 -4.24 -13.19 9.55
CA SER A 12 -5.56 -13.42 10.17
C SER A 12 -5.67 -13.06 11.65
N LEU A 13 -4.78 -12.23 12.20
CA LEU A 13 -4.77 -11.88 13.63
C LEU A 13 -5.22 -10.44 13.93
N LEU A 14 -5.87 -9.74 13.00
CA LEU A 14 -6.26 -8.34 13.26
C LEU A 14 -7.43 -8.17 14.26
N ASP A 15 -8.23 -9.20 14.56
CA ASP A 15 -9.33 -9.06 15.51
C ASP A 15 -9.05 -9.70 16.88
N PHE A 16 -8.65 -8.87 17.84
CA PHE A 16 -8.67 -9.22 19.28
C PHE A 16 -9.45 -8.16 20.06
N ASN A 17 -10.72 -7.94 19.68
CA ASN A 17 -11.85 -7.65 20.60
C ASN A 17 -13.19 -7.51 19.85
N HIS A 18 -13.61 -8.52 19.08
CA HIS A 18 -15.00 -8.64 18.69
C HIS A 18 -15.47 -10.10 18.76
N SER A 19 -16.60 -10.28 19.44
CA SER A 19 -17.44 -11.46 19.38
C SER A 19 -17.69 -11.90 17.94
N GLN A 20 -17.58 -13.20 17.66
CA GLN A 20 -17.98 -13.89 16.42
C GLN A 20 -17.46 -13.24 15.12
N SER A 21 -16.45 -13.87 14.53
CA SER A 21 -16.00 -13.59 13.16
C SER A 21 -17.16 -13.67 12.16
N GLU A 22 -17.64 -12.52 11.71
CA GLU A 22 -18.22 -12.45 10.37
C GLU A 22 -17.09 -12.73 9.39
N GLU A 23 -17.28 -13.72 8.51
CA GLU A 23 -16.40 -13.89 7.35
C GLU A 23 -16.35 -12.56 6.59
N CYS A 24 -15.18 -11.92 6.53
CA CYS A 24 -15.10 -10.65 5.82
C CYS A 24 -15.36 -10.88 4.32
N SER A 25 -16.39 -10.21 3.81
CA SER A 25 -16.75 -10.28 2.39
C SER A 25 -15.94 -9.27 1.58
N PRO A 26 -15.45 -9.63 0.37
CA PRO A 26 -14.69 -8.71 -0.46
C PRO A 26 -15.46 -7.43 -0.75
N THR A 27 -14.84 -6.29 -0.45
CA THR A 27 -15.40 -4.97 -0.77
C THR A 27 -15.39 -4.77 -2.28
N VAL A 28 -16.55 -4.39 -2.83
CA VAL A 28 -16.73 -4.18 -4.29
C VAL A 28 -17.00 -2.73 -4.67
N ASP A 29 -17.42 -1.90 -3.71
CA ASP A 29 -17.72 -0.48 -3.94
C ASP A 29 -16.51 0.37 -3.52
N ILE A 30 -15.77 0.87 -4.51
CA ILE A 30 -14.44 1.46 -4.34
C ILE A 30 -14.34 2.77 -5.12
N MET A 31 -13.97 3.83 -4.40
CA MET A 31 -13.47 5.06 -4.99
C MET A 31 -11.96 5.04 -4.98
N PHE A 32 -11.32 5.09 -6.15
CA PHE A 32 -9.89 5.32 -6.26
C PHE A 32 -9.61 6.69 -6.86
N MET A 33 -9.10 7.60 -6.03
CA MET A 33 -8.62 8.88 -6.52
C MET A 33 -7.26 8.70 -7.19
N LYS A 34 -7.29 8.58 -8.51
CA LYS A 34 -6.07 8.41 -9.31
C LYS A 34 -5.29 9.72 -9.42
N THR A 35 -4.15 9.79 -8.74
CA THR A 35 -3.20 10.92 -8.81
C THR A 35 -2.16 10.74 -9.92
N HIS A 36 -1.56 11.82 -10.39
CA HIS A 36 -0.60 11.79 -11.49
C HIS A 36 0.79 11.32 -11.04
N LYS A 37 1.45 10.47 -11.85
CA LYS A 37 2.87 10.06 -11.70
C LYS A 37 3.23 9.32 -10.39
N THR A 38 2.23 8.74 -9.73
CA THR A 38 2.32 8.04 -8.43
C THR A 38 2.23 6.51 -8.54
N ALA A 39 2.57 5.92 -9.70
CA ALA A 39 2.30 4.51 -10.02
C ALA A 39 0.80 4.13 -9.99
N SER A 40 -0.09 5.12 -10.00
CA SER A 40 -1.55 4.95 -9.97
C SER A 40 -2.11 4.16 -11.15
N SER A 41 -1.43 4.08 -12.29
CA SER A 41 -1.83 3.19 -13.40
C SER A 41 -1.72 1.70 -13.05
N THR A 42 -0.81 1.32 -12.15
CA THR A 42 -0.70 -0.06 -11.65
C THR A 42 -1.90 -0.40 -10.76
N VAL A 43 -2.24 0.49 -9.82
CA VAL A 43 -3.44 0.35 -8.98
C VAL A 43 -4.71 0.33 -9.83
N LEU A 44 -4.80 1.21 -10.83
CA LEU A 44 -5.91 1.21 -11.79
C LEU A 44 -6.07 -0.14 -12.49
N ASN A 45 -4.97 -0.76 -12.93
CA ASN A 45 -5.00 -2.07 -13.55
C ASN A 45 -5.49 -3.16 -12.59
N ILE A 46 -5.03 -3.15 -11.33
CA ILE A 46 -5.52 -4.05 -10.27
C ILE A 46 -7.05 -3.91 -10.15
N LEU A 47 -7.56 -2.68 -10.02
CA LEU A 47 -9.00 -2.41 -9.90
C LEU A 47 -9.79 -2.85 -11.13
N PHE A 48 -9.26 -2.65 -12.34
CA PHE A 48 -9.90 -3.10 -13.58
C PHE A 48 -10.06 -4.61 -13.62
N ARG A 49 -8.99 -5.37 -13.32
CA ARG A 49 -9.07 -6.83 -13.29
C ARG A 49 -10.01 -7.33 -12.21
N PHE A 50 -9.99 -6.72 -11.02
CA PHE A 50 -10.90 -7.08 -9.94
C PHE A 50 -12.35 -6.84 -10.37
N GLY A 51 -12.67 -5.66 -10.91
CA GLY A 51 -14.02 -5.38 -11.38
C GLY A 51 -14.45 -6.24 -12.56
N GLU A 52 -13.55 -6.63 -13.46
CA GLU A 52 -13.84 -7.60 -14.52
C GLU A 52 -14.18 -8.98 -13.94
N LYS A 53 -13.32 -9.50 -13.04
CA LYS A 53 -13.52 -10.79 -12.33
C LYS A 53 -14.88 -10.85 -11.63
N HIS A 54 -15.30 -9.74 -11.02
CA HIS A 54 -16.54 -9.64 -10.25
C HIS A 54 -17.72 -9.03 -11.02
N LYS A 55 -17.57 -8.75 -12.33
CA LYS A 55 -18.60 -8.14 -13.21
C LYS A 55 -19.17 -6.82 -12.65
N LEU A 56 -18.30 -6.00 -12.08
CA LEU A 56 -18.65 -4.74 -11.42
C LEU A 56 -18.90 -3.62 -12.43
N LYS A 57 -19.78 -2.68 -12.05
CA LYS A 57 -20.11 -1.52 -12.86
C LYS A 57 -19.10 -0.39 -12.62
N PHE A 58 -18.34 -0.05 -13.64
CA PHE A 58 -17.38 1.06 -13.60
C PHE A 58 -18.02 2.39 -14.00
N ALA A 59 -17.66 3.46 -13.28
CA ALA A 59 -17.91 4.82 -13.71
C ALA A 59 -16.79 5.22 -14.68
N PHE A 60 -17.05 5.13 -15.98
CA PHE A 60 -16.10 5.54 -17.01
C PHE A 60 -16.41 6.94 -17.56
N PRO A 61 -15.40 7.70 -18.01
CA PRO A 61 -15.62 8.93 -18.75
C PRO A 61 -16.26 8.66 -20.12
N ASP A 62 -16.94 9.67 -20.67
CA ASP A 62 -17.49 9.62 -22.03
C ASP A 62 -16.53 10.27 -23.05
N GLY A 63 -16.05 9.48 -24.02
CA GLY A 63 -15.21 9.95 -25.13
C GLY A 63 -13.77 10.39 -24.77
N ARG A 64 -13.33 10.22 -23.52
CA ARG A 64 -11.99 10.59 -23.01
C ARG A 64 -11.39 9.46 -22.16
N ASN A 65 -10.13 9.64 -21.73
CA ASN A 65 -9.47 8.76 -20.75
C ASN A 65 -9.53 9.30 -19.31
N ASP A 66 -10.01 10.54 -19.15
CA ASP A 66 -10.17 11.29 -17.90
C ASP A 66 -11.55 11.94 -17.83
N PHE A 67 -11.90 12.49 -16.67
CA PHE A 67 -13.13 13.23 -16.44
C PHE A 67 -12.95 14.75 -16.66
N PHE A 68 -12.61 15.14 -17.89
CA PHE A 68 -12.43 16.55 -18.29
C PHE A 68 -11.44 17.35 -17.42
N TYR A 69 -10.36 16.70 -17.03
CA TYR A 69 -9.25 17.36 -16.33
C TYR A 69 -8.69 18.51 -17.20
N PRO A 70 -8.40 19.70 -16.64
CA PRO A 70 -8.23 20.04 -15.21
C PRO A 70 -9.46 20.63 -14.50
N SER A 71 -10.64 20.59 -15.12
CA SER A 71 -11.85 21.11 -14.46
C SER A 71 -12.22 20.24 -13.25
N PRO A 72 -12.79 20.82 -12.17
CA PRO A 72 -13.35 20.02 -11.08
C PRO A 72 -14.30 18.96 -11.60
N PHE A 73 -14.23 17.77 -10.99
CA PHE A 73 -15.05 16.63 -11.35
C PHE A 73 -16.54 16.96 -11.25
N ARG A 74 -17.35 16.40 -12.16
CA ARG A 74 -18.81 16.40 -12.08
C ARG A 74 -19.34 15.02 -12.42
N CYS A 75 -20.33 14.55 -11.67
CA CYS A 75 -20.95 13.23 -11.93
C CYS A 75 -21.54 13.11 -13.35
N SER A 76 -21.96 14.22 -13.96
CA SER A 76 -22.43 14.28 -15.34
C SER A 76 -21.36 13.96 -16.40
N GLN A 77 -20.08 13.90 -16.03
CA GLN A 77 -18.97 13.51 -16.91
C GLN A 77 -18.84 11.97 -17.02
N VAL A 78 -19.55 11.23 -16.15
CA VAL A 78 -19.60 9.77 -16.20
C VAL A 78 -20.55 9.35 -17.32
N LYS A 79 -20.06 8.46 -18.18
CA LYS A 79 -20.82 7.86 -19.27
C LYS A 79 -22.09 7.18 -18.72
N ASP A 80 -23.21 7.44 -19.37
CA ASP A 80 -24.53 6.89 -19.03
C ASP A 80 -25.00 7.23 -17.59
N TYR A 81 -24.45 8.28 -16.97
CA TYR A 81 -24.90 8.73 -15.66
C TYR A 81 -26.37 9.16 -15.70
N ARG A 82 -27.12 8.71 -14.69
CA ARG A 82 -28.47 9.17 -14.40
C ARG A 82 -28.55 9.51 -12.91
N PRO A 83 -29.25 10.59 -12.51
CA PRO A 83 -29.44 10.91 -11.09
C PRO A 83 -29.95 9.69 -10.30
N GLY A 84 -29.30 9.39 -9.18
CA GLY A 84 -29.58 8.22 -8.34
C GLY A 84 -28.93 6.90 -8.80
N GLY A 85 -28.30 6.88 -9.98
CA GLY A 85 -27.57 5.71 -10.46
C GLY A 85 -26.22 5.55 -9.75
N CYS A 86 -25.99 4.37 -9.17
CA CYS A 86 -24.72 4.02 -8.54
C CYS A 86 -23.81 3.22 -9.48
N PHE A 87 -22.52 3.22 -9.12
CA PHE A 87 -21.43 2.45 -9.70
C PHE A 87 -20.70 1.76 -8.56
N ASN A 88 -19.99 0.68 -8.89
CA ASN A 88 -19.14 -0.01 -7.92
C ASN A 88 -17.75 0.63 -7.89
N ILE A 89 -17.14 0.90 -9.05
CA ILE A 89 -15.76 1.40 -9.09
C ILE A 89 -15.67 2.74 -9.82
N VAL A 90 -15.09 3.74 -9.17
CA VAL A 90 -14.71 5.04 -9.76
C VAL A 90 -13.20 5.18 -9.67
N CYS A 91 -12.47 5.18 -10.79
CA CYS A 91 -11.00 5.09 -10.75
C CYS A 91 -10.22 5.83 -11.86
N ASN A 92 -10.91 6.50 -12.80
CA ASN A 92 -10.25 7.32 -13.83
C ASN A 92 -9.76 8.67 -13.27
N HIS A 93 -8.82 9.30 -13.98
CA HIS A 93 -8.30 10.62 -13.58
C HIS A 93 -9.41 11.67 -13.53
N MET A 94 -9.39 12.48 -12.47
CA MET A 94 -10.26 13.62 -12.24
C MET A 94 -9.51 14.70 -11.46
N ARG A 95 -10.12 15.88 -11.33
CA ARG A 95 -9.80 16.82 -10.25
C ARG A 95 -10.86 16.64 -9.16
N PHE A 96 -10.45 16.13 -8.01
CA PHE A 96 -11.36 15.60 -7.00
C PHE A 96 -12.39 16.63 -6.52
N ASP A 97 -13.65 16.22 -6.50
CA ASP A 97 -14.75 16.94 -5.85
C ASP A 97 -15.56 15.92 -5.04
N PRO A 98 -15.47 15.93 -3.70
CA PRO A 98 -16.12 14.93 -2.87
C PRO A 98 -17.65 14.99 -2.97
N GLN A 99 -18.23 16.17 -3.21
CA GLN A 99 -19.69 16.33 -3.32
C GLN A 99 -20.22 15.72 -4.61
N GLU A 100 -19.44 15.74 -5.68
CA GLU A 100 -19.81 15.12 -6.95
C GLU A 100 -19.53 13.62 -6.96
N VAL A 101 -18.42 13.18 -6.34
CA VAL A 101 -18.05 11.76 -6.28
C VAL A 101 -19.02 10.96 -5.41
N THR A 102 -19.49 11.48 -4.28
CA THR A 102 -20.43 10.76 -3.39
C THR A 102 -21.75 10.42 -4.07
N LYS A 103 -22.13 11.14 -5.13
CA LYS A 103 -23.35 10.88 -5.92
C LYS A 103 -23.28 9.61 -6.79
N LEU A 104 -22.08 9.03 -6.94
CA LEU A 104 -21.83 7.89 -7.83
C LEU A 104 -21.75 6.55 -7.09
N LEU A 105 -21.59 6.57 -5.77
CA LEU A 105 -21.25 5.40 -4.98
C LEU A 105 -22.30 5.16 -3.91
N PRO A 106 -22.59 3.89 -3.57
CA PRO A 106 -23.47 3.58 -2.44
C PRO A 106 -22.83 4.00 -1.10
N PRO A 107 -23.64 4.20 -0.05
CA PRO A 107 -23.12 4.38 1.31
C PRO A 107 -22.22 3.21 1.71
N GLY A 108 -21.09 3.50 2.35
CA GLY A 108 -20.12 2.48 2.78
C GLY A 108 -19.05 2.10 1.75
N ALA A 109 -19.05 2.72 0.56
CA ALA A 109 -17.95 2.58 -0.39
C ALA A 109 -16.62 3.00 0.25
N VAL A 110 -15.55 2.26 -0.06
CA VAL A 110 -14.21 2.52 0.48
C VAL A 110 -13.44 3.47 -0.43
N TYR A 111 -12.87 4.52 0.16
CA TYR A 111 -12.12 5.55 -0.55
C TYR A 111 -10.63 5.35 -0.39
N ILE A 112 -9.95 5.15 -1.52
CA ILE A 112 -8.51 4.94 -1.58
C ILE A 112 -7.84 5.92 -2.53
N THR A 113 -6.57 6.19 -2.29
CA THR A 113 -5.72 6.98 -3.18
C THR A 113 -4.27 6.54 -3.04
N ILE A 114 -3.39 7.10 -3.86
CA ILE A 114 -1.95 6.85 -3.78
C ILE A 114 -1.18 8.16 -3.88
N LEU A 115 -0.14 8.30 -3.07
CA LEU A 115 0.81 9.40 -3.12
C LEU A 115 2.20 8.89 -3.48
N ARG A 116 3.09 9.84 -3.74
CA ARG A 116 4.50 9.61 -4.01
C ARG A 116 5.32 10.75 -3.41
N ASP A 117 6.58 10.49 -3.09
CA ASP A 117 7.53 11.50 -2.67
C ASP A 117 7.53 12.67 -3.68
N PRO A 118 7.34 13.92 -3.23
CA PRO A 118 7.20 15.06 -4.13
C PRO A 118 8.44 15.32 -5.00
N VAL A 119 9.63 14.88 -4.58
CA VAL A 119 10.84 15.03 -5.39
C VAL A 119 10.76 14.14 -6.62
N ASP A 120 10.51 12.86 -6.40
CA ASP A 120 10.40 11.86 -7.46
C ASP A 120 9.17 12.11 -8.35
N LEU A 121 8.07 12.56 -7.73
CA LEU A 121 6.85 13.00 -8.42
C LEU A 121 7.17 14.16 -9.36
N PHE A 122 7.79 15.23 -8.85
CA PHE A 122 8.05 16.44 -9.61
C PHE A 122 9.06 16.21 -10.74
N GLU A 123 10.11 15.42 -10.51
CA GLU A 123 11.03 15.02 -11.58
C GLU A 123 10.26 14.29 -12.70
N SER A 124 9.40 13.34 -12.31
CA SER A 124 8.60 12.58 -13.27
C SER A 124 7.55 13.41 -14.00
N SER A 125 6.89 14.34 -13.30
CA SER A 125 5.88 15.22 -13.89
C SER A 125 6.52 16.24 -14.80
N PHE A 126 7.62 16.88 -14.39
CA PHE A 126 8.33 17.87 -15.19
C PHE A 126 8.80 17.26 -16.51
N HIS A 127 9.52 16.12 -16.48
CA HIS A 127 9.97 15.47 -17.70
C HIS A 127 8.83 15.04 -18.64
N TYR A 128 7.68 14.68 -18.08
CA TYR A 128 6.54 14.24 -18.87
C TYR A 128 5.73 15.42 -19.45
N TYR A 129 5.50 16.47 -18.66
CA TYR A 129 4.56 17.54 -18.98
C TYR A 129 5.21 18.84 -19.45
N HIS A 130 6.52 19.07 -19.28
CA HIS A 130 7.11 20.37 -19.64
C HIS A 130 6.79 20.78 -21.10
N ARG A 131 6.83 19.85 -22.05
CA ARG A 131 6.45 20.14 -23.45
C ARG A 131 4.99 20.56 -23.64
N ALA A 132 4.11 20.18 -22.73
CA ALA A 132 2.70 20.60 -22.72
C ALA A 132 2.46 21.89 -21.92
N VAL A 133 3.49 22.50 -21.32
CA VAL A 133 3.43 23.77 -20.57
C VAL A 133 4.24 24.84 -21.31
N PRO A 134 3.60 25.75 -22.07
CA PRO A 134 4.29 26.70 -22.95
C PRO A 134 5.35 27.57 -22.28
N LEU A 135 5.17 27.95 -21.01
CA LEU A 135 6.17 28.76 -20.28
C LEU A 135 7.53 28.06 -20.17
N THR A 136 7.56 26.73 -20.13
CA THR A 136 8.81 25.97 -20.02
C THR A 136 9.57 25.83 -21.35
N TRP A 137 8.96 26.21 -22.47
CA TRP A 137 9.60 26.14 -23.79
C TRP A 137 10.78 27.11 -23.89
N ARG A 138 10.74 28.20 -23.09
CA ARG A 138 11.79 29.22 -23.00
C ARG A 138 13.00 28.77 -22.18
N ILE A 139 12.91 27.64 -21.48
CA ILE A 139 14.03 27.12 -20.69
C ILE A 139 15.12 26.62 -21.65
N SER A 140 16.24 27.33 -21.70
CA SER A 140 17.45 26.92 -22.40
C SER A 140 18.28 25.93 -21.56
N GLY A 141 19.25 25.26 -22.17
CA GLY A 141 20.18 24.36 -21.45
C GLY A 141 19.87 22.87 -21.59
N GLU A 142 20.85 22.03 -21.26
CA GLU A 142 20.74 20.57 -21.37
C GLU A 142 19.79 19.99 -20.31
N ASN A 143 19.84 20.50 -19.07
CA ASN A 143 18.97 20.06 -17.98
C ASN A 143 17.91 21.11 -17.63
N LYS A 144 16.80 21.08 -18.35
CA LYS A 144 15.67 22.01 -18.17
C LYS A 144 15.06 21.98 -16.76
N LEU A 145 15.14 20.86 -16.05
CA LEU A 145 14.63 20.75 -14.68
C LEU A 145 15.48 21.57 -13.72
N VAL A 146 16.81 21.49 -13.85
CA VAL A 146 17.75 22.29 -13.02
C VAL A 146 17.56 23.78 -13.30
N GLU A 147 17.45 24.17 -14.56
CA GLU A 147 17.22 25.56 -14.95
C GLU A 147 15.88 26.09 -14.41
N PHE A 148 14.82 25.27 -14.45
CA PHE A 148 13.56 25.61 -13.81
C PHE A 148 13.73 25.83 -12.30
N LEU A 149 14.38 24.90 -11.60
CA LEU A 149 14.55 24.98 -10.14
C LEU A 149 15.46 26.13 -9.70
N ASN A 150 16.36 26.59 -10.56
CA ASN A 150 17.20 27.74 -10.27
C ASN A 150 16.43 29.06 -10.37
N ASN A 151 15.38 29.14 -11.18
CA ASN A 151 14.57 30.34 -11.36
C ASN A 151 13.11 30.01 -11.70
N PRO A 152 12.33 29.41 -10.78
CA PRO A 152 11.00 28.93 -11.11
C PRO A 152 10.04 30.07 -11.46
N GLN A 153 10.23 31.25 -10.87
CA GLN A 153 9.41 32.44 -11.12
C GLN A 153 9.50 32.95 -12.58
N ALA A 154 10.60 32.67 -13.29
CA ALA A 154 10.72 33.02 -14.71
C ALA A 154 9.92 32.08 -15.63
N PHE A 155 9.56 30.90 -15.15
CA PHE A 155 8.96 29.82 -15.95
C PHE A 155 7.62 29.32 -15.42
N TYR A 156 7.07 29.98 -14.41
CA TYR A 156 5.81 29.63 -13.78
C TYR A 156 4.93 30.86 -13.56
N SER A 157 3.64 30.74 -13.90
CA SER A 157 2.58 31.65 -13.46
C SER A 157 1.33 30.81 -13.18
N PRO A 158 0.58 31.09 -12.09
CA PRO A 158 -0.63 30.35 -11.74
C PRO A 158 -1.66 30.28 -12.86
N GLU A 159 -1.82 31.36 -13.63
CA GLU A 159 -2.82 31.50 -14.70
C GLU A 159 -2.36 30.91 -16.04
N ALA A 160 -1.09 30.52 -16.14
CA ALA A 160 -0.54 30.03 -17.39
C ALA A 160 -1.12 28.66 -17.77
N TYR A 161 -1.30 28.45 -19.06
CA TYR A 161 -1.83 27.21 -19.60
C TYR A 161 -1.02 26.00 -19.11
N ASN A 162 -1.72 25.02 -18.51
CA ASN A 162 -1.15 23.79 -17.94
C ASN A 162 -0.10 23.99 -16.82
N SER A 163 0.01 25.18 -16.23
CA SER A 163 0.96 25.45 -15.13
C SER A 163 0.77 24.54 -13.93
N TYR A 164 -0.45 24.05 -13.68
CA TYR A 164 -0.79 23.16 -12.57
C TYR A 164 0.02 21.85 -12.55
N TYR A 165 0.61 21.41 -13.66
CA TYR A 165 1.54 20.26 -13.67
C TYR A 165 2.89 20.53 -12.99
N LEU A 166 3.21 21.80 -12.73
CA LEU A 166 4.53 22.25 -12.30
C LEU A 166 4.61 22.66 -10.83
N LYS A 167 3.51 22.69 -10.05
CA LYS A 167 3.56 23.05 -8.63
C LYS A 167 2.48 22.32 -7.86
N ASN A 168 2.83 21.65 -6.76
CA ASN A 168 1.92 20.96 -5.84
C ASN A 168 0.83 20.13 -6.57
N LEU A 169 1.26 19.24 -7.47
CA LEU A 169 0.37 18.49 -8.36
C LEU A 169 -0.58 17.55 -7.60
N LEU A 170 -0.17 16.97 -6.47
CA LEU A 170 -1.06 16.14 -5.66
C LEU A 170 -2.18 16.98 -5.05
N PHE A 171 -1.85 18.14 -4.46
CA PHE A 171 -2.85 19.11 -3.99
C PHE A 171 -3.84 19.50 -5.09
N PHE A 172 -3.33 19.77 -6.30
CA PHE A 172 -4.19 20.09 -7.44
C PHE A 172 -5.15 18.94 -7.80
N ASP A 173 -4.64 17.71 -7.85
CA ASP A 173 -5.43 16.50 -8.10
C ASP A 173 -6.54 16.31 -7.06
N PHE A 174 -6.27 16.61 -5.78
CA PHE A 174 -7.27 16.61 -4.70
C PHE A 174 -8.27 17.77 -4.76
N GLY A 175 -8.27 18.58 -5.82
CA GLY A 175 -9.20 19.69 -5.99
C GLY A 175 -8.84 20.94 -5.19
N LEU A 176 -7.66 20.95 -4.56
CA LEU A 176 -7.18 22.07 -3.74
C LEU A 176 -6.45 23.10 -4.62
N ASP A 177 -6.14 24.25 -4.01
CA ASP A 177 -5.28 25.27 -4.61
C ASP A 177 -3.82 24.83 -4.52
N ASN A 178 -3.15 24.71 -5.66
CA ASN A 178 -1.77 24.24 -5.77
C ASN A 178 -0.74 25.39 -5.72
N ASN A 179 -1.20 26.63 -5.64
CA ASN A 179 -0.34 27.81 -5.53
C ASN A 179 -0.06 28.23 -4.09
N VAL A 180 -0.62 27.51 -3.12
CA VAL A 180 -0.40 27.76 -1.70
C VAL A 180 1.03 27.45 -1.28
N GLU A 181 1.56 28.28 -0.40
CA GLU A 181 2.85 28.04 0.25
C GLU A 181 2.68 27.05 1.40
N ALA A 182 3.77 26.37 1.77
CA ALA A 182 3.74 25.24 2.70
C ALA A 182 3.09 25.60 4.04
N ASP A 183 3.38 26.79 4.56
CA ASP A 183 2.94 27.31 5.85
C ASP A 183 1.53 27.92 5.85
N ASP A 184 0.90 28.04 4.68
CA ASP A 184 -0.47 28.53 4.58
C ASP A 184 -1.44 27.62 5.35
N PRO A 185 -2.32 28.16 6.22
CA PRO A 185 -3.32 27.39 6.94
C PRO A 185 -4.25 26.55 6.05
N ARG A 186 -4.41 26.91 4.77
CA ARG A 186 -5.13 26.12 3.76
C ARG A 186 -4.49 24.76 3.52
N VAL A 187 -3.16 24.63 3.65
CA VAL A 187 -2.46 23.34 3.52
C VAL A 187 -2.92 22.38 4.60
N THR A 188 -2.90 22.81 5.87
CA THR A 188 -3.36 21.97 7.00
C THR A 188 -4.83 21.59 6.86
N ARG A 189 -5.71 22.53 6.47
CA ARG A 189 -7.13 22.23 6.21
C ARG A 189 -7.32 21.26 5.04
N GLY A 190 -6.51 21.40 3.99
CA GLY A 190 -6.49 20.50 2.84
C GLY A 190 -6.13 19.08 3.25
N ILE A 191 -5.04 18.91 4.00
CA ILE A 191 -4.60 17.62 4.53
C ILE A 191 -5.70 16.98 5.38
N GLN A 192 -6.30 17.72 6.32
CA GLN A 192 -7.41 17.22 7.14
C GLN A 192 -8.63 16.82 6.31
N SER A 193 -8.94 17.57 5.24
CA SER A 193 -10.00 17.21 4.31
C SER A 193 -9.70 15.88 3.62
N VAL A 194 -8.48 15.68 3.10
CA VAL A 194 -8.07 14.40 2.51
C VAL A 194 -8.14 13.28 3.55
N SER A 195 -7.61 13.48 4.76
CA SER A 195 -7.64 12.45 5.81
C SER A 195 -9.05 12.04 6.25
N LYS A 196 -10.02 12.95 6.11
CA LYS A 196 -11.44 12.66 6.40
C LYS A 196 -12.11 11.85 5.28
N HIS A 197 -11.73 12.06 4.02
CA HIS A 197 -12.41 11.45 2.88
C HIS A 197 -11.82 10.10 2.46
N PHE A 198 -10.55 9.83 2.80
CA PHE A 198 -9.86 8.61 2.34
C PHE A 198 -9.62 7.64 3.50
N ASP A 199 -10.12 6.41 3.33
CA ASP A 199 -9.91 5.31 4.27
C ASP A 199 -8.48 4.77 4.29
N LEU A 200 -7.81 4.81 3.13
CA LEU A 200 -6.44 4.35 2.96
C LEU A 200 -5.73 5.17 1.89
N VAL A 201 -4.56 5.69 2.25
CA VAL A 201 -3.66 6.39 1.34
C VAL A 201 -2.41 5.54 1.17
N LEU A 202 -2.23 5.01 -0.04
CA LEU A 202 -1.07 4.22 -0.43
C LEU A 202 0.15 5.13 -0.65
N ILE A 203 1.36 4.61 -0.44
CA ILE A 203 2.61 5.32 -0.73
C ILE A 203 3.41 4.53 -1.77
N ALA A 204 3.73 5.16 -2.89
CA ALA A 204 4.37 4.50 -4.03
C ALA A 204 5.76 3.93 -3.71
N GLU A 205 6.49 4.54 -2.77
CA GLU A 205 7.80 4.09 -2.28
C GLU A 205 7.68 2.79 -1.47
N TYR A 206 6.53 2.55 -0.84
CA TYR A 206 6.21 1.38 -0.01
C TYR A 206 5.03 0.62 -0.63
N PHE A 207 5.11 0.38 -1.95
CA PHE A 207 3.98 -0.10 -2.73
C PHE A 207 3.49 -1.48 -2.27
N GLU A 208 4.40 -2.37 -1.86
CA GLU A 208 4.07 -3.72 -1.40
C GLU A 208 3.38 -3.70 -0.04
N GLU A 209 3.92 -2.94 0.92
CA GLU A 209 3.26 -2.71 2.21
C GLU A 209 1.90 -2.05 2.03
N SER A 210 1.81 -1.08 1.11
CA SER A 210 0.56 -0.41 0.76
C SER A 210 -0.46 -1.39 0.18
N LEU A 211 -0.07 -2.30 -0.70
CA LEU A 211 -0.96 -3.32 -1.26
C LEU A 211 -1.41 -4.36 -0.22
N ILE A 212 -0.55 -4.70 0.74
CA ILE A 212 -0.93 -5.58 1.85
C ILE A 212 -2.03 -4.92 2.70
N LEU A 213 -1.87 -3.63 3.03
CA LEU A 213 -2.88 -2.86 3.76
C LEU A 213 -4.16 -2.67 2.94
N LEU A 214 -4.04 -2.52 1.62
CA LEU A 214 -5.19 -2.44 0.71
C LEU A 214 -5.97 -3.76 0.70
N LYS A 215 -5.25 -4.88 0.57
CA LYS A 215 -5.83 -6.22 0.57
C LYS A 215 -6.64 -6.47 1.84
N ASP A 216 -6.05 -6.13 2.98
CA ASP A 216 -6.71 -6.26 4.28
C ASP A 216 -7.95 -5.34 4.39
N LYS A 217 -7.79 -4.05 4.07
CA LYS A 217 -8.88 -3.06 4.11
C LYS A 217 -10.07 -3.42 3.23
N LEU A 218 -9.83 -4.11 2.10
CA LEU A 218 -10.88 -4.49 1.15
C LEU A 218 -11.31 -5.96 1.28
N CYS A 219 -10.70 -6.73 2.18
CA CYS A 219 -10.90 -8.18 2.31
C CYS A 219 -10.72 -8.93 0.98
N TRP A 220 -9.66 -8.57 0.26
CA TRP A 220 -9.28 -9.17 -1.01
C TRP A 220 -8.32 -10.34 -0.82
N THR A 221 -8.17 -11.16 -1.86
CA THR A 221 -7.15 -12.22 -1.84
C THR A 221 -5.80 -11.69 -2.34
N THR A 222 -4.74 -12.48 -2.19
CA THR A 222 -3.42 -12.10 -2.70
C THR A 222 -3.42 -12.04 -4.22
N GLU A 223 -4.14 -12.95 -4.89
CA GLU A 223 -4.28 -13.00 -6.35
C GLU A 223 -4.88 -11.70 -6.91
N ASP A 224 -5.81 -11.08 -6.18
CA ASP A 224 -6.45 -9.83 -6.59
C ASP A 224 -5.44 -8.68 -6.68
N ILE A 225 -4.43 -8.63 -5.80
CA ILE A 225 -3.44 -7.55 -5.72
C ILE A 225 -2.13 -7.81 -6.48
N LEU A 226 -1.93 -9.01 -7.07
CA LEU A 226 -0.71 -9.30 -7.84
C LEU A 226 -0.57 -8.34 -9.02
N TYR A 227 0.62 -7.82 -9.28
CA TYR A 227 0.80 -6.77 -10.28
C TYR A 227 2.11 -6.90 -11.05
N PHE A 228 2.13 -6.29 -12.23
CA PHE A 228 3.37 -5.94 -12.92
C PHE A 228 3.58 -4.44 -12.83
N LYS A 229 4.83 -3.99 -12.69
CA LYS A 229 5.17 -2.57 -12.72
C LYS A 229 4.89 -2.01 -14.12
N LEU A 230 3.79 -1.26 -14.26
CA LEU A 230 3.43 -0.60 -15.51
C LEU A 230 4.06 0.79 -15.60
N ASN A 231 4.45 1.21 -16.81
CA ASN A 231 5.02 2.53 -17.09
C ASN A 231 6.29 2.87 -16.29
N ALA A 232 7.08 1.85 -15.94
CA ALA A 232 8.37 2.05 -15.30
C ALA A 232 9.32 2.80 -16.26
N ARG A 233 10.03 3.82 -15.75
CA ARG A 233 11.11 4.49 -16.49
C ARG A 233 12.29 3.52 -16.62
N LYS A 234 13.00 3.59 -17.76
CA LYS A 234 14.29 2.90 -17.90
C LYS A 234 15.25 3.43 -16.83
N SER A 235 15.99 2.55 -16.16
CA SER A 235 16.96 2.92 -15.11
C SER A 235 17.97 3.96 -15.57
N SER A 236 18.42 3.88 -16.84
CA SER A 236 19.33 4.85 -17.47
C SER A 236 18.73 6.25 -17.66
N SER A 237 17.43 6.43 -17.46
CA SER A 237 16.75 7.72 -17.55
C SER A 237 16.49 8.37 -16.18
N LEU A 238 16.86 7.71 -15.07
CA LEU A 238 16.73 8.27 -13.73
C LEU A 238 17.93 9.18 -13.45
N SER A 239 17.73 10.50 -13.51
CA SER A 239 18.74 11.45 -13.06
C SER A 239 18.69 11.50 -11.54
N GLN A 240 19.77 11.09 -10.86
CA GLN A 240 19.87 11.32 -9.43
C GLN A 240 20.05 12.82 -9.18
N LEU A 241 18.99 13.47 -8.69
CA LEU A 241 19.04 14.86 -8.26
C LEU A 241 19.98 14.99 -7.05
N THR A 242 20.85 16.00 -7.07
CA THR A 242 21.73 16.31 -5.93
C THR A 242 20.90 16.72 -4.71
N PRO A 243 21.41 16.55 -3.48
CA PRO A 243 20.69 16.95 -2.26
C PRO A 243 20.16 18.40 -2.29
N GLU A 244 20.92 19.32 -2.89
CA GLU A 244 20.55 20.72 -3.04
C GLU A 244 19.33 20.90 -3.95
N LEU A 245 19.29 20.18 -5.08
CA LEU A 245 18.15 20.19 -5.99
C LEU A 245 16.92 19.56 -5.34
N ARG A 246 17.10 18.47 -4.58
CA ARG A 246 16.01 17.85 -3.82
C ARG A 246 15.38 18.85 -2.84
N ALA A 247 16.19 19.63 -2.13
CA ALA A 247 15.70 20.67 -1.23
C ALA A 247 14.89 21.74 -1.96
N LYS A 248 15.36 22.23 -3.12
CA LYS A 248 14.62 23.19 -3.95
C LYS A 248 13.28 22.64 -4.42
N VAL A 249 13.21 21.36 -4.78
CA VAL A 249 11.95 20.72 -5.20
C VAL A 249 10.95 20.65 -4.05
N LEU A 250 11.42 20.31 -2.84
CA LEU A 250 10.58 20.26 -1.64
C LEU A 250 10.10 21.65 -1.21
N GLU A 251 10.94 22.67 -1.33
CA GLU A 251 10.55 24.06 -1.11
C GLU A 251 9.47 24.50 -2.10
N TRP A 252 9.69 24.24 -3.39
CA TRP A 252 8.75 24.59 -4.45
C TRP A 252 7.41 23.86 -4.36
N ASN A 253 7.43 22.59 -3.93
CA ASN A 253 6.25 21.74 -3.75
C ASN A 253 5.91 21.53 -2.26
N GLY A 254 6.02 22.59 -1.46
CA GLY A 254 5.91 22.48 -0.01
C GLY A 254 4.55 22.01 0.51
N ALA A 255 3.46 22.24 -0.21
CA ALA A 255 2.14 21.73 0.18
C ALA A 255 2.07 20.21 -0.01
N ASP A 256 2.52 19.71 -1.16
CA ASP A 256 2.63 18.27 -1.43
C ASP A 256 3.61 17.59 -0.46
N TRP A 257 4.67 18.28 -0.04
CA TRP A 257 5.59 17.75 0.97
C TRP A 257 4.92 17.54 2.32
N ARG A 258 4.15 18.52 2.81
CA ARG A 258 3.39 18.34 4.05
C ARG A 258 2.33 17.24 3.94
N LEU A 259 1.67 17.12 2.79
CA LEU A 259 0.72 16.05 2.50
C LEU A 259 1.38 14.68 2.58
N TYR A 260 2.50 14.51 1.88
CA TYR A 260 3.25 13.26 1.86
C TYR A 260 3.74 12.88 3.27
N GLN A 261 4.31 13.83 4.02
CA GLN A 261 4.77 13.57 5.39
C GLN A 261 3.64 13.07 6.29
N HIS A 262 2.45 13.69 6.21
CA HIS A 262 1.29 13.25 6.97
C HIS A 262 0.92 11.81 6.64
N PHE A 263 0.69 11.50 5.37
CA PHE A 263 0.20 10.18 4.98
C PHE A 263 1.25 9.07 5.06
N ASN A 264 2.53 9.39 4.84
CA ASN A 264 3.62 8.47 5.13
C ASN A 264 3.64 8.09 6.62
N ALA A 265 3.48 9.06 7.52
CA ALA A 265 3.36 8.78 8.95
C ALA A 265 2.13 7.92 9.28
N THR A 266 0.98 8.15 8.63
CA THR A 266 -0.22 7.31 8.84
C THR A 266 -0.03 5.88 8.34
N LEU A 267 0.67 5.68 7.21
CA LEU A 267 0.99 4.35 6.69
C LEU A 267 1.89 3.61 7.69
N TRP A 268 2.98 4.24 8.12
CA TRP A 268 3.91 3.65 9.07
C TRP A 268 3.32 3.43 10.45
N ALA A 269 2.34 4.22 10.88
CA ALA A 269 1.59 3.93 12.10
C ALA A 269 0.88 2.58 12.01
N ARG A 270 0.24 2.26 10.86
CA ARG A 270 -0.42 0.96 10.64
C ARG A 270 0.59 -0.19 10.58
N VAL A 271 1.71 0.00 9.88
CA VAL A 271 2.78 -1.01 9.78
C VAL A 271 3.41 -1.27 11.16
N ASN A 272 3.67 -0.22 11.92
CA ASN A 272 4.28 -0.33 13.24
C ASN A 272 3.32 -0.94 14.26
N GLU A 273 2.00 -0.74 14.14
CA GLU A 273 1.01 -1.42 14.96
C GLU A 273 1.08 -2.95 14.79
N LEU A 274 1.20 -3.44 13.54
CA LEU A 274 1.39 -4.86 13.29
C LEU A 274 2.70 -5.38 13.92
N ARG A 275 3.80 -4.64 13.75
CA ARG A 275 5.10 -4.99 14.37
C ARG A 275 5.00 -5.03 15.90
N ARG A 276 4.29 -4.06 16.49
CA ARG A 276 4.05 -3.98 17.93
C ARG A 276 3.27 -5.19 18.42
N ARG A 277 2.16 -5.55 17.76
CA ARG A 277 1.37 -6.74 18.11
C ARG A 277 2.15 -8.04 17.99
N ASN A 278 3.02 -8.17 16.98
CA ASN A 278 3.92 -9.32 16.88
C ASN A 278 4.90 -9.37 18.07
N ALA A 279 5.52 -8.24 18.43
CA ALA A 279 6.42 -8.17 19.58
C ALA A 279 5.69 -8.45 20.91
N GLU A 280 4.43 -8.04 21.06
CA GLU A 280 3.59 -8.40 22.21
C GLU A 280 3.35 -9.91 22.27
N MET A 281 3.02 -10.54 21.14
CA MET A 281 2.86 -11.99 21.07
C MET A 281 4.18 -12.71 21.39
N GLU A 282 5.31 -12.24 20.89
CA GLU A 282 6.63 -12.77 21.25
C GLU A 282 6.89 -12.68 22.76
N ALA A 283 6.66 -11.51 23.37
CA ALA A 283 6.86 -11.30 24.81
C ALA A 283 5.89 -12.12 25.69
N LEU A 284 4.68 -12.37 25.20
CA LEU A 284 3.68 -13.22 25.87
C LEU A 284 4.06 -14.70 25.77
N CYS A 285 4.46 -15.15 24.57
CA CYS A 285 4.59 -16.58 24.27
C CYS A 285 6.00 -17.15 24.51
N ILE A 286 7.07 -16.38 24.29
CA ILE A 286 8.45 -16.89 24.22
C ILE A 286 9.17 -16.71 25.56
N GLU A 287 9.63 -17.81 26.15
CA GLU A 287 10.50 -17.81 27.32
C GLU A 287 11.87 -17.22 26.97
N GLY A 288 12.32 -16.21 27.72
CA GLY A 288 13.59 -15.53 27.47
C GLY A 288 13.63 -14.62 26.23
N GLY A 289 12.52 -14.53 25.49
CA GLY A 289 12.33 -13.60 24.36
C GLY A 289 13.23 -13.83 23.15
N ASN A 290 13.92 -14.97 23.06
CA ASN A 290 14.87 -15.25 21.99
C ASN A 290 14.75 -16.70 21.51
N ALA A 291 15.16 -16.93 20.27
CA ALA A 291 15.31 -18.28 19.75
C ALA A 291 16.46 -19.00 20.48
N VAL A 292 16.31 -20.30 20.70
CA VAL A 292 17.29 -21.15 21.38
C VAL A 292 17.67 -22.33 20.49
N GLU A 293 18.88 -22.84 20.70
CA GLU A 293 19.34 -24.07 20.06
C GLU A 293 18.45 -25.26 20.44
N ALA A 294 18.29 -26.22 19.53
CA ALA A 294 17.40 -27.36 19.71
C ALA A 294 17.64 -28.15 21.01
N GLN A 295 18.89 -28.29 21.46
CA GLN A 295 19.22 -28.99 22.71
C GLN A 295 18.69 -28.28 23.96
N LYS A 296 18.36 -26.98 23.86
CA LYS A 296 17.85 -26.14 24.95
C LYS A 296 16.33 -26.01 24.94
N ILE A 297 15.64 -26.69 24.03
CA ILE A 297 14.18 -26.70 23.96
C ILE A 297 13.62 -27.71 24.96
N GLN A 298 12.76 -27.24 25.86
CA GLN A 298 12.26 -28.01 27.00
C GLN A 298 11.09 -28.92 26.61
N ASP A 299 10.20 -28.44 25.74
CA ASP A 299 9.04 -29.21 25.27
C ASP A 299 9.31 -29.77 23.87
N ARG A 300 9.28 -31.10 23.75
CA ARG A 300 9.51 -31.80 22.47
C ARG A 300 8.50 -31.43 21.39
N ARG A 301 7.33 -30.90 21.74
CA ARG A 301 6.35 -30.37 20.77
C ARG A 301 6.87 -29.18 19.99
N PHE A 302 7.76 -28.38 20.58
CA PHE A 302 8.35 -27.20 19.94
C PHE A 302 9.75 -27.46 19.36
N LEU A 303 10.24 -28.70 19.44
CA LEU A 303 11.56 -29.08 18.93
C LEU A 303 11.53 -29.14 17.39
N PRO A 304 12.21 -28.22 16.66
CA PRO A 304 12.25 -28.27 15.21
C PRO A 304 13.07 -29.47 14.74
N TRP A 305 12.70 -30.02 13.59
CA TRP A 305 13.49 -31.07 12.95
C TRP A 305 14.88 -30.55 12.59
N GLN A 306 15.90 -31.38 12.77
CA GLN A 306 17.29 -31.04 12.45
C GLN A 306 17.79 -31.86 11.25
N PRO A 307 18.50 -31.27 10.27
CA PRO A 307 19.20 -32.02 9.23
C PRO A 307 20.27 -32.97 9.78
N VAL A 308 20.69 -33.95 8.99
CA VAL A 308 21.77 -34.87 9.38
C VAL A 308 23.11 -34.14 9.29
N GLY A 309 23.89 -34.14 10.39
CA GLY A 309 25.20 -33.49 10.45
C GLY A 309 25.17 -31.99 10.77
N GLU A 310 24.00 -31.38 10.95
CA GLU A 310 23.85 -29.97 11.30
C GLU A 310 22.84 -29.78 12.43
N SER A 311 23.17 -28.91 13.39
CA SER A 311 22.26 -28.44 14.45
C SER A 311 22.06 -26.93 14.36
N SER A 312 21.66 -26.45 13.19
CA SER A 312 21.59 -25.02 12.86
C SER A 312 20.19 -24.41 13.04
N ILE A 313 19.14 -25.24 13.19
CA ILE A 313 17.77 -24.75 13.24
C ILE A 313 17.38 -24.44 14.68
N LEU A 314 17.16 -23.15 14.95
CA LEU A 314 16.70 -22.65 16.25
C LEU A 314 15.19 -22.87 16.41
N GLY A 315 14.75 -22.97 17.67
CA GLY A 315 13.33 -22.95 18.03
C GLY A 315 13.09 -22.05 19.23
N TYR A 316 11.94 -22.19 19.87
CA TYR A 316 11.54 -21.33 20.98
C TYR A 316 11.02 -22.16 22.15
N ASN A 317 11.31 -21.72 23.37
CA ASN A 317 10.65 -22.25 24.55
C ASN A 317 9.37 -21.46 24.81
N MET A 318 8.26 -22.15 25.07
CA MET A 318 7.03 -21.48 25.49
C MET A 318 7.17 -21.05 26.95
N LYS A 319 6.76 -19.82 27.24
CA LYS A 319 6.71 -19.29 28.60
C LYS A 319 5.76 -20.14 29.48
N ARG A 320 6.15 -20.43 30.73
CA ARG A 320 5.43 -21.39 31.59
C ARG A 320 4.12 -20.84 32.15
N ASP A 321 4.05 -19.53 32.35
CA ASP A 321 2.95 -18.78 32.96
C ASP A 321 2.13 -17.99 31.93
N VAL A 322 1.99 -18.52 30.71
CA VAL A 322 1.12 -17.91 29.67
C VAL A 322 -0.32 -17.91 30.15
N ASP A 323 -0.97 -16.74 30.06
CA ASP A 323 -2.39 -16.58 30.36
C ASP A 323 -3.22 -17.63 29.57
N PRO A 324 -4.14 -18.36 30.22
CA PRO A 324 -4.97 -19.37 29.58
C PRO A 324 -5.63 -18.90 28.28
N LYS A 325 -6.00 -17.62 28.15
CA LYS A 325 -6.61 -17.08 26.92
C LYS A 325 -5.69 -17.11 25.71
N PHE A 326 -4.38 -16.98 25.92
CA PHE A 326 -3.37 -16.95 24.86
C PHE A 326 -2.65 -18.28 24.69
N ARG A 327 -2.83 -19.24 25.60
CA ARG A 327 -2.13 -20.52 25.60
C ARG A 327 -2.22 -21.23 24.25
N THR A 328 -3.42 -21.40 23.72
CA THR A 328 -3.63 -22.12 22.46
C THR A 328 -3.00 -21.41 21.26
N ILE A 329 -3.06 -20.08 21.19
CA ILE A 329 -2.44 -19.35 20.07
C ILE A 329 -0.92 -19.36 20.18
N CYS A 330 -0.36 -19.21 21.38
CA CYS A 330 1.08 -19.34 21.62
C CYS A 330 1.58 -20.75 21.25
N GLU A 331 0.91 -21.81 21.71
CA GLU A 331 1.25 -23.19 21.36
C GLU A 331 1.28 -23.34 19.83
N LYS A 332 0.24 -22.90 19.13
CA LYS A 332 0.18 -22.95 17.67
C LYS A 332 1.31 -22.16 17.00
N MET A 333 1.58 -20.94 17.43
CA MET A 333 2.62 -20.10 16.82
C MET A 333 4.04 -20.66 17.02
N LEU A 334 4.27 -21.40 18.11
CA LEU A 334 5.57 -21.99 18.44
C LEU A 334 5.75 -23.40 17.83
N THR A 335 4.68 -24.08 17.45
CA THR A 335 4.72 -25.43 16.88
C THR A 335 5.43 -25.43 15.50
N PRO A 336 6.54 -26.17 15.34
CA PRO A 336 7.23 -26.27 14.06
C PRO A 336 6.42 -27.04 13.02
N GLU A 337 6.72 -26.81 11.75
CA GLU A 337 5.92 -27.27 10.60
C GLU A 337 5.54 -28.75 10.64
N LEU A 338 6.50 -29.66 10.87
CA LEU A 338 6.24 -31.11 10.86
C LEU A 338 5.28 -31.54 11.97
N GLN A 339 5.42 -30.96 13.16
CA GLN A 339 4.50 -31.21 14.27
C GLN A 339 3.12 -30.66 13.92
N TYR A 340 3.06 -29.44 13.38
CA TYR A 340 1.80 -28.81 12.99
C TYR A 340 1.06 -29.62 11.91
N LEU A 341 1.78 -30.14 10.91
CA LEU A 341 1.22 -31.03 9.89
C LEU A 341 0.65 -32.32 10.49
N SER A 342 1.33 -32.90 11.49
CA SER A 342 0.82 -34.07 12.23
C SER A 342 -0.45 -33.73 13.00
N ASP A 343 -0.52 -32.56 13.64
CA ASP A 343 -1.70 -32.11 14.40
C ASP A 343 -2.90 -31.86 13.47
N LEU A 344 -2.64 -31.50 12.21
CA LEU A 344 -3.63 -31.39 11.13
C LEU A 344 -3.97 -32.73 10.45
N GLY A 345 -3.41 -33.86 10.92
CA GLY A 345 -3.76 -35.21 10.45
C GLY A 345 -2.91 -35.76 9.31
N VAL A 346 -1.79 -35.12 8.95
CA VAL A 346 -0.88 -35.64 7.92
C VAL A 346 -0.06 -36.81 8.47
N SER A 347 -0.07 -37.94 7.77
CA SER A 347 0.77 -39.10 8.09
C SER A 347 2.22 -38.86 7.64
N LEU A 348 3.06 -38.43 8.57
CA LEU A 348 4.50 -38.20 8.36
C LEU A 348 5.34 -39.46 8.65
N TRP A 349 4.79 -40.66 8.45
CA TRP A 349 5.44 -41.91 8.85
C TRP A 349 6.81 -42.11 8.18
N LEU A 350 6.96 -41.75 6.90
CA LEU A 350 8.24 -41.77 6.20
C LEU A 350 9.24 -40.79 6.82
N THR A 351 8.85 -39.54 7.06
CA THR A 351 9.71 -38.52 7.68
C THR A 351 10.12 -38.90 9.10
N ARG A 352 9.21 -39.50 9.87
CA ARG A 352 9.47 -40.03 11.21
C ARG A 352 10.38 -41.27 11.19
N LEU A 353 10.21 -42.16 10.21
CA LEU A 353 11.07 -43.33 10.02
C LEU A 353 12.52 -42.90 9.71
N TRP A 354 12.69 -41.91 8.83
CA TRP A 354 14.01 -41.31 8.55
C TRP A 354 14.61 -40.61 9.78
N GLY A 355 13.79 -39.92 10.58
CA GLY A 355 14.22 -39.35 11.87
C GLY A 355 14.65 -40.41 12.89
N TRP A 356 13.91 -41.53 12.98
CA TRP A 356 14.21 -42.62 13.91
C TRP A 356 15.47 -43.40 13.50
N VAL A 357 15.65 -43.66 12.20
CA VAL A 357 16.90 -44.23 11.66
C VAL A 357 18.08 -43.30 11.95
N LYS A 358 17.90 -41.98 11.86
CA LYS A 358 18.93 -40.99 12.20
C LYS A 358 19.33 -41.06 13.69
N ASP A 359 18.36 -41.06 14.60
CA ASP A 359 18.59 -41.14 16.05
C ASP A 359 19.26 -42.46 16.48
N ILE A 360 19.16 -43.51 15.67
CA ILE A 360 19.83 -44.80 15.93
C ILE A 360 21.23 -44.85 15.33
N VAL A 361 21.43 -44.29 14.14
CA VAL A 361 22.70 -44.41 13.40
C VAL A 361 23.75 -43.38 13.84
N PHE A 362 23.34 -42.19 14.33
CA PHE A 362 24.26 -41.07 14.57
C PHE A 362 24.35 -40.59 16.03
N THR A 363 23.67 -41.28 16.96
CA THR A 363 23.74 -41.01 18.41
C THR A 363 24.29 -42.20 19.22
N SER A 364 24.95 -43.15 18.55
CA SER A 364 25.80 -44.20 19.17
C SER A 364 27.27 -43.84 19.11
#